data_AF-A0A5D2KNC3-F1
#
_entry.id   AF-A0A5D2KNC3-F1
#
_cell.length_a   1.000
_cell.length_b   1.000
_cell.length_c   1.000
_cell.angle_alpha   90.00
_cell.angle_beta   90.00
_cell.angle_gamma   90.00
#
_symmetry.space_group_name_H-M   'P 1'
#
loop_
_entity.id
_entity.type
_entity.pdbx_description
1 polymer ?
#
loop_
_entity_poly.entity_id
_entity_poly.type
_entity_poly.pdbx_seq_one_letter_code
_entity_poly.pdbx_strand_id
1 'polypeptide(L)'
;MSLLRRRKHPFNESFRKPEKEHENGDFSYESKRKKIPYEHEEERPLSKWSCLDTWCWLIGCVCVTWWFLLFLYNAMPASFPKYVTEVITGPLPDPPGVKLRKLGLTAKHPVVFVPAAVTGGLELWEGRKCAQGLFRKRFWGGTFGDVYKRPQCWVEHMSLDNETGMDPCGIRVRPISGLVTADGLGSGYFVWTTLVSNLARIGYEEKTMFMAAYDWRLSF
;
A
#
# COMPACT_ATOMS: atom_id res chain seq x y z
N MET A 1 34.81 11.74 36.87
CA MET A 1 34.30 11.18 38.15
C MET A 1 33.25 12.12 38.72
N SER A 2 32.44 11.66 39.68
CA SER A 2 31.84 12.44 40.81
C SER A 2 31.37 13.90 40.60
N LEU A 3 30.05 14.07 40.46
CA LEU A 3 29.12 14.75 41.40
C LEU A 3 29.38 16.18 41.97
N LEU A 4 28.26 16.77 42.42
CA LEU A 4 28.05 17.97 43.28
C LEU A 4 27.96 19.34 42.54
N ARG A 5 27.10 20.35 42.86
CA ARG A 5 25.86 20.58 43.68
C ARG A 5 25.97 21.86 44.54
N ARG A 6 25.37 22.98 44.11
CA ARG A 6 24.80 24.11 44.92
C ARG A 6 24.07 25.08 43.95
N ARG A 7 22.92 25.75 44.18
CA ARG A 7 21.98 26.00 45.32
C ARG A 7 22.15 27.35 46.08
N LYS A 8 21.51 28.45 45.62
CA LYS A 8 20.65 29.42 46.36
C LYS A 8 20.29 30.68 45.51
N HIS A 9 19.42 31.56 46.05
CA HIS A 9 18.61 32.59 45.36
C HIS A 9 18.67 33.98 46.06
N PRO A 10 18.62 35.09 45.31
CA PRO A 10 18.06 36.41 45.71
C PRO A 10 17.21 37.09 44.58
N PHE A 11 16.56 38.27 44.70
CA PHE A 11 15.76 38.88 45.78
C PHE A 11 15.09 40.20 45.28
N ASN A 12 13.75 40.32 45.35
CA ASN A 12 12.91 41.54 45.21
C ASN A 12 12.94 42.33 43.85
N GLU A 13 11.97 43.18 43.45
CA GLU A 13 10.65 43.64 44.02
C GLU A 13 9.63 43.93 42.85
N SER A 14 8.53 44.74 42.85
CA SER A 14 8.04 45.86 43.71
C SER A 14 6.50 46.09 43.66
N PHE A 15 6.04 47.09 44.43
CA PHE A 15 4.78 47.88 44.45
C PHE A 15 3.99 48.10 43.12
N ARG A 16 2.67 48.42 43.06
CA ARG A 16 1.84 49.36 43.88
C ARG A 16 0.29 49.22 43.61
N LYS A 17 -0.59 49.75 44.50
CA LYS A 17 -2.07 49.94 44.25
C LYS A 17 -2.35 51.20 43.38
N PRO A 18 -3.60 51.41 42.88
CA PRO A 18 -4.57 52.25 43.62
C PRO A 18 -6.04 51.71 43.68
N GLU A 19 -6.88 52.35 44.52
CA GLU A 19 -8.34 52.12 44.71
C GLU A 19 -9.14 53.43 44.59
N LYS A 20 -10.47 53.33 44.42
CA LYS A 20 -11.60 54.29 44.63
C LYS A 20 -12.87 53.66 44.01
N GLU A 21 -14.15 54.00 44.25
CA GLU A 21 -15.00 54.62 45.31
C GLU A 21 -16.47 54.51 44.77
N HIS A 22 -17.61 54.53 45.48
CA HIS A 22 -18.06 54.56 46.90
C HIS A 22 -19.54 54.01 46.88
N GLU A 23 -20.42 53.92 47.90
CA GLU A 23 -20.42 54.33 49.33
C GLU A 23 -21.18 53.31 50.22
N ASN A 24 -22.45 53.55 50.62
CA ASN A 24 -23.18 52.85 51.70
C ASN A 24 -24.71 52.76 51.45
N GLY A 25 -25.46 51.93 52.20
CA GLY A 25 -26.94 51.87 52.11
C GLY A 25 -27.72 50.83 52.96
N ASP A 26 -27.57 50.88 54.31
CA ASP A 26 -28.54 50.50 55.38
C ASP A 26 -29.34 49.17 55.49
N PHE A 27 -29.73 48.89 56.75
CA PHE A 27 -30.79 48.03 57.36
C PHE A 27 -31.60 46.98 56.53
N SER A 28 -32.06 45.83 57.07
CA SER A 28 -32.43 45.52 58.47
C SER A 28 -32.33 44.00 58.87
N TYR A 29 -32.89 43.65 60.03
CA TYR A 29 -32.97 42.33 60.70
C TYR A 29 -34.15 41.47 60.14
N GLU A 30 -34.26 40.14 60.32
CA GLU A 30 -34.55 39.50 61.61
C GLU A 30 -34.14 38.01 61.78
N SER A 31 -33.35 37.78 62.85
CA SER A 31 -33.33 36.63 63.77
C SER A 31 -34.10 35.32 63.46
N LYS A 32 -33.38 34.18 63.49
CA LYS A 32 -33.56 33.19 64.59
C LYS A 32 -32.39 32.20 64.81
N ARG A 33 -32.01 32.14 66.09
CA ARG A 33 -31.04 31.30 66.83
C ARG A 33 -30.58 29.95 66.25
N LYS A 34 -29.27 29.70 66.39
CA LYS A 34 -28.58 28.41 66.26
C LYS A 34 -29.03 27.37 67.32
N LYS A 35 -28.87 26.08 67.00
CA LYS A 35 -28.59 24.98 67.95
C LYS A 35 -27.40 24.14 67.41
N ILE A 36 -26.89 23.23 68.23
CA ILE A 36 -25.56 22.59 68.08
C ILE A 36 -25.69 21.09 67.67
N PRO A 37 -24.61 20.30 67.48
CA PRO A 37 -24.42 19.48 66.28
C PRO A 37 -24.85 18.01 66.44
N TYR A 38 -24.81 17.26 65.34
CA TYR A 38 -24.62 15.79 65.35
C TYR A 38 -23.71 15.35 64.19
N GLU A 39 -23.35 14.07 64.18
CA GLU A 39 -22.12 13.54 63.57
C GLU A 39 -22.16 13.32 62.05
N HIS A 40 -20.98 13.06 61.49
CA HIS A 40 -20.68 13.08 60.07
C HIS A 40 -20.84 11.67 59.47
N GLU A 41 -21.82 11.44 58.60
CA GLU A 41 -21.83 10.24 57.76
C GLU A 41 -20.67 10.29 56.75
N GLU A 42 -19.99 9.16 56.54
CA GLU A 42 -18.78 9.08 55.71
C GLU A 42 -19.15 8.83 54.24
N GLU A 43 -19.56 9.88 53.53
CA GLU A 43 -19.76 9.82 52.08
C GLU A 43 -18.44 9.53 51.36
N ARG A 44 -18.23 8.25 51.01
CA ARG A 44 -17.13 7.81 50.14
C ARG A 44 -17.18 8.60 48.82
N PRO A 45 -16.11 9.32 48.44
CA PRO A 45 -16.14 10.19 47.27
C PRO A 45 -16.37 9.38 46.01
N LEU A 46 -17.49 9.65 45.32
CA LEU A 46 -17.80 9.04 44.03
C LEU A 46 -16.65 9.28 43.05
N SER A 47 -16.13 8.18 42.48
CA SER A 47 -14.97 8.22 41.60
C SER A 47 -15.19 9.17 40.43
N LYS A 48 -14.29 10.15 40.28
CA LYS A 48 -14.19 10.95 39.04
C LYS A 48 -13.58 10.07 37.95
N TRP A 49 -14.42 9.28 37.28
CA TRP A 49 -14.06 8.60 36.04
C TRP A 49 -13.46 9.61 35.08
N SER A 50 -12.26 9.32 34.57
CA SER A 50 -11.49 10.29 33.83
C SER A 50 -11.95 10.35 32.38
N CYS A 51 -11.88 11.52 31.76
CA CYS A 51 -12.04 11.66 30.31
C CYS A 51 -11.02 10.80 29.55
N LEU A 52 -9.87 10.49 30.19
CA LEU A 52 -8.87 9.55 29.69
C LEU A 52 -9.39 8.11 29.58
N ASP A 53 -10.25 7.65 30.48
CA ASP A 53 -10.79 6.29 30.45
C ASP A 53 -11.67 6.10 29.21
N THR A 54 -12.55 7.06 28.94
CA THR A 54 -13.38 7.09 27.73
C THR A 54 -12.54 7.11 26.45
N TRP A 55 -11.44 7.88 26.42
CA TRP A 55 -10.55 7.94 25.25
C TRP A 55 -9.80 6.60 25.04
N CYS A 56 -9.29 6.00 26.10
CA CYS A 56 -8.67 4.66 26.05
C CYS A 56 -9.66 3.58 25.58
N TRP A 57 -10.91 3.63 26.05
CA TRP A 57 -11.98 2.73 25.56
C TRP A 57 -12.31 2.95 24.08
N LEU A 58 -12.37 4.20 23.61
CA LEU A 58 -12.59 4.50 22.19
C LEU A 58 -11.43 4.01 21.32
N ILE A 59 -10.17 4.24 21.73
CA ILE A 59 -8.98 3.73 21.03
C ILE A 59 -9.01 2.18 21.00
N GLY A 60 -9.28 1.54 22.15
CA GLY A 60 -9.41 0.09 22.23
C GLY A 60 -10.49 -0.46 21.31
N CYS A 61 -11.67 0.18 21.27
CA CYS A 61 -12.77 -0.19 20.37
C CYS A 61 -12.40 -0.02 18.89
N VAL A 62 -11.78 1.10 18.49
CA VAL A 62 -11.29 1.32 17.12
C VAL A 62 -10.23 0.28 16.74
N CYS A 63 -9.29 -0.04 17.63
CA CYS A 63 -8.31 -1.08 17.38
C CYS A 63 -8.95 -2.47 17.23
N VAL A 64 -9.82 -2.88 18.16
CA VAL A 64 -10.47 -4.20 18.12
C VAL A 64 -11.37 -4.34 16.89
N THR A 65 -12.16 -3.31 16.55
CA THR A 65 -12.98 -3.33 15.33
C THR A 65 -12.13 -3.35 14.05
N TRP A 66 -11.03 -2.60 14.00
CA TRP A 66 -10.10 -2.65 12.87
C TRP A 66 -9.42 -4.03 12.71
N TRP A 67 -8.93 -4.62 13.80
CA TRP A 67 -8.36 -5.98 13.78
C TRP A 67 -9.41 -7.05 13.43
N PHE A 68 -10.65 -6.90 13.89
CA PHE A 68 -11.75 -7.80 13.54
C PHE A 68 -12.16 -7.68 12.06
N LEU A 69 -12.25 -6.47 11.53
CA LEU A 69 -12.50 -6.23 10.10
C LEU A 69 -11.35 -6.75 9.22
N LEU A 70 -10.10 -6.57 9.65
CA LEU A 70 -8.93 -7.14 8.98
C LEU A 70 -8.93 -8.68 9.03
N PHE A 71 -9.31 -9.27 10.16
CA PHE A 71 -9.49 -10.72 10.28
C PHE A 71 -10.60 -11.23 9.34
N LEU A 72 -11.78 -10.60 9.34
CA LEU A 72 -12.87 -10.92 8.43
C LEU A 72 -12.49 -10.77 6.96
N TYR A 73 -11.69 -9.74 6.61
CA TYR A 73 -11.19 -9.54 5.25
C TYR A 73 -10.25 -10.68 4.81
N ASN A 74 -9.35 -11.15 5.69
CA ASN A 74 -8.46 -12.28 5.40
C ASN A 74 -9.18 -13.65 5.48
N ALA A 75 -10.27 -13.75 6.24
CA ALA A 75 -11.13 -14.93 6.31
C ALA A 75 -12.18 -14.99 5.17
N MET A 76 -12.38 -13.88 4.44
CA MET A 76 -13.33 -13.83 3.34
C MET A 76 -12.83 -14.69 2.15
N PRO A 77 -13.59 -15.69 1.69
CA PRO A 77 -13.18 -16.50 0.55
C PRO A 77 -13.20 -15.64 -0.73
N ALA A 78 -12.20 -15.82 -1.60
CA ALA A 78 -12.04 -15.08 -2.86
C ALA A 78 -13.16 -15.30 -3.90
N SER A 79 -14.17 -16.13 -3.58
CA SER A 79 -15.43 -16.28 -4.30
C SER A 79 -16.48 -15.24 -3.91
N PHE A 80 -16.45 -14.70 -2.68
CA PHE A 80 -17.50 -13.80 -2.17
C PHE A 80 -17.62 -12.49 -2.98
N PRO A 81 -16.52 -11.79 -3.37
CA PRO A 81 -16.63 -10.63 -4.24
C PRO A 81 -17.26 -10.95 -5.60
N LYS A 82 -16.96 -12.14 -6.15
CA LYS A 82 -17.52 -12.60 -7.45
C LYS A 82 -19.01 -12.86 -7.34
N TYR A 83 -19.45 -13.54 -6.28
CA TYR A 83 -20.86 -13.77 -5.98
C TYR A 83 -21.62 -12.45 -5.81
N VAL A 84 -21.08 -11.49 -5.05
CA VAL A 84 -21.70 -10.17 -4.89
C VAL A 84 -21.79 -9.42 -6.23
N THR A 85 -20.76 -9.47 -7.09
CA THR A 85 -20.88 -8.90 -8.44
C THR A 85 -21.92 -9.63 -9.29
N GLU A 86 -21.98 -10.96 -9.25
CA GLU A 86 -22.93 -11.76 -10.05
C GLU A 86 -24.40 -11.51 -9.63
N VAL A 87 -24.65 -11.29 -8.34
CA VAL A 87 -25.98 -10.90 -7.83
C VAL A 87 -26.36 -9.46 -8.21
N ILE A 88 -25.39 -8.54 -8.32
CA ILE A 88 -25.65 -7.12 -8.64
C ILE A 88 -25.73 -6.86 -10.15
N THR A 89 -24.83 -7.43 -10.96
CA THR A 89 -24.73 -7.17 -12.40
C THR A 89 -25.28 -8.29 -13.28
N GLY A 90 -25.75 -9.39 -12.68
CA GLY A 90 -26.07 -10.63 -13.38
C GLY A 90 -24.83 -11.47 -13.72
N PRO A 91 -25.02 -12.63 -14.38
CA PRO A 91 -23.93 -13.52 -14.76
C PRO A 91 -22.94 -12.84 -15.69
N LEU A 92 -21.64 -12.95 -15.39
CA LEU A 92 -20.60 -12.35 -16.23
C LEU A 92 -20.66 -12.91 -17.66
N PRO A 93 -20.47 -12.06 -18.69
CA PRO A 93 -20.47 -12.52 -20.08
C PRO A 93 -19.34 -13.52 -20.34
N ASP A 94 -19.60 -14.51 -21.21
CA ASP A 94 -18.59 -15.50 -21.64
C ASP A 94 -17.29 -14.80 -22.07
N PRO A 95 -16.11 -15.23 -21.56
CA PRO A 95 -14.83 -14.80 -22.10
C PRO A 95 -14.77 -15.04 -23.62
N PRO A 96 -14.12 -14.17 -24.41
CA PRO A 96 -14.14 -14.24 -25.88
C PRO A 96 -13.87 -15.64 -26.45
N GLY A 97 -12.87 -16.35 -25.94
CA GLY A 97 -12.53 -17.71 -26.37
C GLY A 97 -13.62 -18.75 -26.07
N VAL A 98 -14.41 -18.57 -25.00
CA VAL A 98 -15.59 -19.42 -24.72
C VAL A 98 -16.72 -19.10 -25.69
N LYS A 99 -16.96 -17.81 -25.98
CA LYS A 99 -17.96 -17.37 -26.96
C LYS A 99 -17.63 -17.87 -28.38
N LEU A 100 -16.37 -17.75 -28.80
CA LEU A 100 -15.90 -18.24 -30.10
C LEU A 100 -15.99 -19.78 -30.18
N ARG A 101 -15.65 -20.51 -29.12
CA ARG A 101 -15.84 -21.97 -29.05
C ARG A 101 -17.32 -22.38 -29.14
N LYS A 102 -18.23 -21.63 -28.50
CA LYS A 102 -19.69 -21.85 -28.62
C LYS A 102 -20.20 -21.63 -30.06
N LEU A 103 -19.50 -20.85 -30.87
CA LEU A 103 -19.77 -20.66 -32.30
C LEU A 103 -19.08 -21.73 -33.19
N GLY A 104 -18.45 -22.76 -32.61
CA GLY A 104 -17.76 -23.82 -33.35
C GLY A 104 -16.43 -23.41 -33.97
N LEU A 105 -15.87 -22.24 -33.61
CA LEU A 105 -14.61 -21.76 -34.16
C LEU A 105 -13.41 -22.49 -33.56
N THR A 106 -12.43 -22.78 -34.42
CA THR A 106 -11.20 -23.52 -34.11
C THR A 106 -9.96 -22.80 -34.67
N ALA A 107 -8.77 -23.18 -34.19
CA ALA A 107 -7.50 -22.72 -34.73
C ALA A 107 -7.33 -23.08 -36.21
N LYS A 108 -6.84 -22.14 -37.02
CA LYS A 108 -6.72 -22.29 -38.48
C LYS A 108 -5.35 -21.89 -39.04
N HIS A 109 -4.79 -20.79 -38.57
CA HIS A 109 -3.52 -20.22 -39.04
C HIS A 109 -2.66 -19.85 -37.83
N PRO A 110 -1.34 -20.09 -37.83
CA PRO A 110 -0.48 -19.73 -36.71
C PRO A 110 -0.56 -18.23 -36.37
N VAL A 111 -0.50 -17.91 -35.08
CA VAL A 111 -0.54 -16.52 -34.59
C VAL A 111 0.87 -16.10 -34.17
N VAL A 112 1.31 -14.95 -34.67
CA VAL A 112 2.55 -14.29 -34.21
C VAL A 112 2.16 -13.04 -33.43
N PHE A 113 2.54 -12.99 -32.15
CA PHE A 113 2.45 -11.80 -31.33
C PHE A 113 3.74 -10.99 -31.52
N VAL A 114 3.60 -9.72 -31.91
CA VAL A 114 4.67 -8.73 -31.83
C VAL A 114 4.30 -7.79 -30.68
N PRO A 115 5.12 -7.69 -29.61
CA PRO A 115 4.82 -6.77 -28.52
C PRO A 115 4.95 -5.31 -28.98
N ALA A 116 4.31 -4.39 -28.26
CA ALA A 116 4.63 -2.97 -28.37
C ALA A 116 5.82 -2.62 -27.44
N ALA A 117 6.40 -1.43 -27.62
CA ALA A 117 7.45 -0.94 -26.73
C ALA A 117 7.04 -1.02 -25.25
N VAL A 118 7.98 -1.35 -24.37
CA VAL A 118 7.76 -1.57 -22.92
C VAL A 118 6.90 -2.80 -22.57
N THR A 119 6.14 -3.39 -23.51
CA THR A 119 5.23 -4.53 -23.26
C THR A 119 5.88 -5.92 -23.42
N GLY A 120 7.17 -6.00 -23.73
CA GLY A 120 7.96 -7.24 -23.75
C GLY A 120 8.94 -7.30 -22.58
N GLY A 121 9.02 -8.44 -21.88
CA GLY A 121 9.96 -8.63 -20.77
C GLY A 121 11.42 -8.78 -21.23
N LEU A 122 12.36 -8.26 -20.44
CA LEU A 122 13.81 -8.35 -20.68
C LEU A 122 14.50 -9.10 -19.54
N GLU A 123 15.51 -9.92 -19.83
CA GLU A 123 16.35 -10.64 -18.86
C GLU A 123 17.82 -10.24 -18.92
N LEU A 124 18.51 -10.30 -17.76
CA LEU A 124 19.92 -9.97 -17.64
C LEU A 124 20.82 -11.16 -18.00
N TRP A 125 21.75 -10.98 -18.94
CA TRP A 125 22.76 -11.97 -19.33
C TRP A 125 24.15 -11.66 -18.80
N GLU A 126 24.47 -10.38 -18.58
CA GLU A 126 25.76 -9.93 -18.06
C GLU A 126 25.54 -8.61 -17.31
N GLY A 127 26.30 -8.40 -16.23
CA GLY A 127 26.14 -7.18 -15.44
C GLY A 127 27.23 -7.01 -14.39
N ARG A 128 27.32 -5.78 -13.88
CA ARG A 128 28.30 -5.32 -12.90
C ARG A 128 28.01 -5.91 -11.52
N LYS A 129 28.94 -5.70 -10.57
CA LYS A 129 28.87 -6.28 -9.20
C LYS A 129 27.53 -6.02 -8.49
N CYS A 130 26.87 -4.89 -8.73
CA CYS A 130 25.55 -4.59 -8.14
C CYS A 130 24.41 -5.50 -8.64
N ALA A 131 24.58 -6.16 -9.79
CA ALA A 131 23.63 -7.10 -10.39
C ALA A 131 24.00 -8.58 -10.14
N GLN A 132 25.00 -8.86 -9.30
CA GLN A 132 25.42 -10.22 -8.98
C GLN A 132 24.25 -11.06 -8.44
N GLY A 133 24.08 -12.26 -9.00
CA GLY A 133 22.96 -13.17 -8.70
C GLY A 133 21.66 -12.89 -9.48
N LEU A 134 21.67 -12.00 -10.48
CA LEU A 134 20.51 -11.69 -11.33
C LEU A 134 20.58 -12.28 -12.76
N PHE A 135 21.58 -13.12 -13.06
CA PHE A 135 21.69 -13.83 -14.33
C PHE A 135 20.39 -14.61 -14.67
N ARG A 136 19.89 -14.39 -15.89
CA ARG A 136 18.63 -14.91 -16.44
C ARG A 136 17.40 -14.71 -15.54
N LYS A 137 17.37 -13.59 -14.81
CA LYS A 137 16.16 -13.08 -14.13
C LYS A 137 15.57 -11.92 -14.92
N ARG A 138 14.24 -11.78 -14.82
CA ARG A 138 13.50 -10.67 -15.46
C ARG A 138 13.95 -9.34 -14.87
N PHE A 139 14.65 -8.56 -15.68
CA PHE A 139 15.15 -7.22 -15.35
C PHE A 139 14.15 -6.13 -15.78
N TRP A 140 13.32 -6.43 -16.78
CA TRP A 140 12.05 -5.76 -17.05
C TRP A 140 10.88 -6.76 -17.03
N GLY A 141 9.72 -6.32 -16.55
CA GLY A 141 8.51 -7.15 -16.43
C GLY A 141 8.50 -8.10 -15.22
N GLY A 142 9.60 -8.20 -14.46
CA GLY A 142 9.65 -8.99 -13.23
C GLY A 142 8.75 -8.45 -12.10
N THR A 143 8.85 -9.04 -10.91
CA THR A 143 8.21 -8.52 -9.70
C THR A 143 8.73 -7.10 -9.43
N PHE A 144 7.85 -6.09 -9.46
CA PHE A 144 8.22 -4.67 -9.31
C PHE A 144 9.17 -4.38 -8.13
N GLY A 145 9.01 -5.13 -7.03
CA GLY A 145 9.87 -5.05 -5.84
C GLY A 145 11.37 -5.28 -6.09
N ASP A 146 11.79 -5.93 -7.18
CA ASP A 146 13.21 -6.11 -7.49
C ASP A 146 13.88 -4.84 -8.05
N VAL A 147 13.12 -3.99 -8.76
CA VAL A 147 13.62 -2.67 -9.23
C VAL A 147 13.89 -1.75 -8.02
N TYR A 148 12.95 -1.69 -7.08
CA TYR A 148 13.06 -0.86 -5.87
C TYR A 148 14.20 -1.26 -4.93
N LYS A 149 14.69 -2.51 -4.98
CA LYS A 149 15.84 -2.96 -4.17
C LYS A 149 17.17 -2.31 -4.58
N ARG A 150 17.35 -1.98 -5.87
CA ARG A 150 18.63 -1.49 -6.43
C ARG A 150 18.41 -0.49 -7.59
N PRO A 151 17.72 0.65 -7.38
CA PRO A 151 17.27 1.52 -8.47
C PRO A 151 18.41 2.06 -9.34
N GLN A 152 19.53 2.49 -8.75
CA GLN A 152 20.71 2.97 -9.50
C GLN A 152 21.31 1.86 -10.39
N CYS A 153 21.44 0.65 -9.86
CA CYS A 153 21.92 -0.52 -10.62
C CYS A 153 20.94 -0.88 -11.75
N TRP A 154 19.63 -0.78 -11.50
CA TRP A 154 18.63 -1.04 -12.52
C TRP A 154 18.72 -0.04 -13.68
N VAL A 155 18.84 1.27 -13.39
CA VAL A 155 19.07 2.30 -14.42
C VAL A 155 20.36 2.02 -15.18
N GLU A 156 21.48 1.78 -14.49
CA GLU A 156 22.79 1.49 -15.08
C GLU A 156 22.77 0.34 -16.09
N HIS A 157 21.92 -0.68 -15.88
CA HIS A 157 21.85 -1.86 -16.76
C HIS A 157 20.73 -1.78 -17.81
N MET A 158 19.76 -0.87 -17.65
CA MET A 158 18.69 -0.64 -18.64
C MET A 158 19.05 0.47 -19.63
N SER A 159 19.85 1.46 -19.22
CA SER A 159 20.41 2.47 -20.11
C SER A 159 21.21 1.84 -21.26
N LEU A 160 21.08 2.44 -22.43
CA LEU A 160 21.96 2.20 -23.57
C LEU A 160 23.19 3.11 -23.49
N ASP A 161 24.23 2.74 -24.20
CA ASP A 161 25.44 3.53 -24.40
C ASP A 161 25.18 4.70 -25.38
N ASN A 162 25.68 5.89 -25.06
CA ASN A 162 25.34 7.12 -25.77
C ASN A 162 26.01 7.27 -27.15
N GLU A 163 27.11 6.55 -27.42
CA GLU A 163 27.84 6.64 -28.69
C GLU A 163 27.47 5.50 -29.65
N THR A 164 27.28 4.29 -29.10
CA THR A 164 27.00 3.08 -29.88
C THR A 164 25.51 2.71 -29.96
N GLY A 165 24.67 3.23 -29.06
CA GLY A 165 23.25 2.85 -28.95
C GLY A 165 23.00 1.43 -28.44
N MET A 166 24.03 0.71 -27.98
CA MET A 166 23.97 -0.68 -27.55
C MET A 166 24.02 -0.83 -26.02
N ASP A 167 24.05 -2.05 -25.48
CA ASP A 167 24.34 -2.25 -24.05
C ASP A 167 25.75 -1.71 -23.71
N PRO A 168 25.94 -0.99 -22.59
CA PRO A 168 27.26 -0.56 -22.13
C PRO A 168 28.23 -1.71 -21.85
N CYS A 169 29.53 -1.45 -21.92
CA CYS A 169 30.56 -2.47 -21.68
C CYS A 169 30.43 -3.14 -20.29
N GLY A 170 30.45 -4.47 -20.28
CA GLY A 170 30.24 -5.32 -19.10
C GLY A 170 28.78 -5.49 -18.67
N ILE A 171 27.83 -5.13 -19.55
CA ILE A 171 26.38 -5.25 -19.35
C ILE A 171 25.79 -5.93 -20.59
N ARG A 172 24.76 -6.76 -20.39
CA ARG A 172 24.05 -7.43 -21.50
C ARG A 172 22.61 -7.72 -21.07
N VAL A 173 21.64 -7.07 -21.71
CA VAL A 173 20.20 -7.28 -21.46
C VAL A 173 19.54 -7.78 -22.73
N ARG A 174 18.71 -8.82 -22.67
CA ARG A 174 18.12 -9.46 -23.85
C ARG A 174 16.61 -9.67 -23.68
N PRO A 175 15.82 -9.63 -24.77
CA PRO A 175 14.40 -9.94 -24.70
C PRO A 175 14.19 -11.39 -24.31
N ILE A 176 13.17 -11.63 -23.48
CA ILE A 176 12.76 -12.99 -23.09
C ILE A 176 12.03 -13.62 -24.28
N SER A 177 12.49 -14.78 -24.73
CA SER A 177 11.95 -15.47 -25.91
C SER A 177 10.77 -16.38 -25.57
N GLY A 178 9.87 -16.55 -26.56
CA GLY A 178 8.78 -17.52 -26.48
C GLY A 178 7.56 -17.08 -25.65
N LEU A 179 6.61 -17.98 -25.50
CA LEU A 179 5.29 -17.67 -24.93
C LEU A 179 5.34 -17.32 -23.43
N VAL A 180 6.40 -17.74 -22.72
CA VAL A 180 6.70 -17.39 -21.31
C VAL A 180 6.82 -15.88 -21.06
N THR A 181 6.98 -15.08 -22.13
CA THR A 181 6.95 -13.60 -22.07
C THR A 181 5.52 -13.06 -21.97
N ALA A 182 4.51 -13.77 -22.49
CA ALA A 182 3.09 -13.41 -22.40
C ALA A 182 2.53 -13.55 -20.98
N ASP A 183 3.02 -14.52 -20.22
CA ASP A 183 2.65 -14.77 -18.81
C ASP A 183 3.52 -13.95 -17.83
N GLY A 184 4.24 -12.95 -18.36
CA GLY A 184 5.57 -12.61 -17.84
C GLY A 184 5.82 -11.17 -17.44
N LEU A 185 4.89 -10.25 -17.67
CA LEU A 185 4.98 -8.89 -17.15
C LEU A 185 4.15 -8.74 -15.87
N GLY A 186 4.72 -8.02 -14.89
CA GLY A 186 4.12 -7.78 -13.58
C GLY A 186 2.74 -7.10 -13.61
N SER A 187 2.10 -7.08 -12.44
CA SER A 187 0.73 -6.63 -12.21
C SER A 187 0.37 -5.33 -12.94
N GLY A 188 -0.42 -5.46 -14.02
CA GLY A 188 -0.84 -4.35 -14.88
C GLY A 188 -0.86 -4.72 -16.36
N TYR A 189 0.04 -5.61 -16.82
CA TYR A 189 0.24 -5.91 -18.25
C TYR A 189 -0.30 -7.28 -18.70
N PHE A 190 -1.37 -7.77 -18.08
CA PHE A 190 -1.99 -9.08 -18.32
C PHE A 190 -2.64 -9.30 -19.71
N VAL A 191 -2.42 -8.39 -20.66
CA VAL A 191 -3.06 -8.39 -21.99
C VAL A 191 -2.68 -9.66 -22.77
N TRP A 192 -1.39 -10.01 -22.80
CA TRP A 192 -0.91 -11.18 -23.52
C TRP A 192 -1.41 -12.49 -22.90
N THR A 193 -1.30 -12.65 -21.58
CA THR A 193 -1.84 -13.80 -20.82
C THR A 193 -3.33 -14.01 -21.13
N THR A 194 -4.11 -12.92 -21.16
CA THR A 194 -5.55 -12.95 -21.44
C THR A 194 -5.83 -13.36 -22.89
N LEU A 195 -5.07 -12.83 -23.85
CA LEU A 195 -5.23 -13.17 -25.26
C LEU A 195 -4.88 -14.64 -25.54
N VAL A 196 -3.73 -15.11 -25.03
CA VAL A 196 -3.28 -16.51 -25.14
C VAL A 196 -4.28 -17.47 -24.50
N SER A 197 -4.78 -17.16 -23.30
CA SER A 197 -5.79 -17.97 -22.60
C SER A 197 -7.10 -18.09 -23.38
N ASN A 198 -7.53 -17.02 -24.08
CA ASN A 198 -8.72 -17.06 -24.94
C ASN A 198 -8.49 -17.84 -26.24
N LEU A 199 -7.31 -17.72 -26.86
CA LEU A 199 -6.94 -18.51 -28.06
C LEU A 199 -6.83 -20.00 -27.74
N ALA A 200 -6.29 -20.37 -26.57
CA ALA A 200 -6.23 -21.75 -26.11
C ALA A 200 -7.63 -22.40 -25.99
N ARG A 201 -8.70 -21.62 -25.71
CA ARG A 201 -10.08 -22.15 -25.69
C ARG A 201 -10.58 -22.64 -27.05
N ILE A 202 -10.01 -22.17 -28.17
CA ILE A 202 -10.36 -22.60 -29.54
C ILE A 202 -9.27 -23.47 -30.18
N GLY A 203 -8.38 -24.07 -29.38
CA GLY A 203 -7.42 -25.08 -29.84
C GLY A 203 -6.07 -24.55 -30.32
N TYR A 204 -5.70 -23.30 -29.98
CA TYR A 204 -4.32 -22.85 -30.15
C TYR A 204 -3.42 -23.41 -29.06
N GLU A 205 -2.24 -23.90 -29.46
CA GLU A 205 -1.15 -24.39 -28.62
C GLU A 205 0.14 -23.60 -28.89
N GLU A 206 1.19 -23.80 -28.08
CA GLU A 206 2.52 -23.19 -28.27
C GLU A 206 3.09 -23.43 -29.69
N LYS A 207 2.92 -24.64 -30.25
CA LYS A 207 3.32 -24.96 -31.64
C LYS A 207 2.60 -24.14 -32.73
N THR A 208 1.57 -23.37 -32.36
CA THR A 208 0.76 -22.51 -33.24
C THR A 208 0.74 -21.03 -32.80
N MET A 209 1.46 -20.68 -31.74
CA MET A 209 1.49 -19.34 -31.13
C MET A 209 2.92 -18.92 -30.80
N PHE A 210 3.45 -17.97 -31.56
CA PHE A 210 4.82 -17.47 -31.38
C PHE A 210 4.83 -16.03 -30.85
N MET A 211 5.75 -15.73 -29.92
CA MET A 211 6.01 -14.38 -29.43
C MET A 211 7.33 -13.88 -30.02
N ALA A 212 7.24 -12.95 -30.98
CA ALA A 212 8.37 -12.30 -31.63
C ALA A 212 8.94 -11.20 -30.71
N ALA A 213 9.53 -11.62 -29.59
CA ALA A 213 10.12 -10.72 -28.62
C ALA A 213 11.40 -10.05 -29.15
N TYR A 214 11.50 -8.74 -28.99
CA TYR A 214 12.64 -7.91 -29.40
C TYR A 214 13.02 -6.94 -28.27
N ASP A 215 14.24 -6.40 -28.32
CA ASP A 215 14.67 -5.37 -27.38
C ASP A 215 14.08 -4.01 -27.79
N TRP A 216 13.00 -3.61 -27.12
CA TRP A 216 12.27 -2.37 -27.43
C TRP A 216 13.00 -1.10 -27.01
N ARG A 217 14.18 -1.19 -26.38
CA ARG A 217 15.03 -0.03 -26.12
C ARG A 217 15.73 0.48 -27.38
N LEU A 218 16.00 -0.43 -28.32
CA LEU A 218 16.74 -0.15 -29.56
C LEU A 218 15.83 0.47 -30.62
N SER A 219 16.33 1.46 -31.35
CA SER A 219 15.75 1.92 -32.61
C SER A 219 16.19 1.04 -33.78
N PHE A 220 15.33 0.91 -34.79
CA PHE A 220 15.59 0.21 -36.05
C PHE A 220 16.07 1.18 -37.14
#